data_AF-A0A7J9LPC1-F1
#
_entry.id   AF-A0A7J9LPC1-F1
#
_cell.length_a   1.000
_cell.length_b   1.000
_cell.length_c   1.000
_cell.angle_alpha   90.00
_cell.angle_beta   90.00
_cell.angle_gamma   90.00
#
_symmetry.space_group_name_H-M   'P 1'
#
loop_
_entity.id
_entity.type
_entity.pdbx_description
1 polymer ?
#
loop_
_entity_poly.entity_id
_entity_poly.type
_entity_poly.pdbx_seq_one_letter_code
_entity_poly.pdbx_strand_id
1 'polypeptide(L)'
;MASFATQILFILLFTLFSTFFIKINGEFLRPSIIMSTKRMEKITCLHFYFHDIVDGKHPTAMQIIRVPNRTATSLVTTFMVDDPLTEKLEPT
;
A
#
# COMPACT_ATOMS: atom_id res chain seq x y z
N MET A 1 -63.92 -4.52 -22.77
CA MET A 1 -63.46 -3.12 -22.69
C MET A 1 -62.60 -3.00 -21.45
N ALA A 2 -61.28 -2.78 -21.59
CA ALA A 2 -60.43 -2.57 -20.42
C ALA A 2 -60.75 -1.20 -19.81
N SER A 3 -60.73 -1.09 -18.47
CA SER A 3 -60.95 0.19 -17.78
C SER A 3 -59.76 1.12 -17.98
N PHE A 4 -59.98 2.44 -18.00
CA PHE A 4 -58.92 3.44 -18.06
C PHE A 4 -57.85 3.22 -16.96
N ALA A 5 -58.26 2.81 -15.76
CA ALA A 5 -57.34 2.52 -14.65
C ALA A 5 -56.40 1.34 -14.96
N THR A 6 -56.93 0.29 -15.61
CA THR A 6 -56.13 -0.89 -16.00
C THR A 6 -55.12 -0.57 -17.11
N GLN A 7 -55.46 0.36 -18.01
CA GLN A 7 -54.55 0.82 -19.07
C GLN A 7 -53.40 1.66 -18.48
N ILE A 8 -53.71 2.56 -17.54
CA ILE A 8 -52.70 3.39 -16.86
C ILE A 8 -51.73 2.50 -16.06
N LEU A 9 -52.26 1.53 -15.31
CA LEU A 9 -51.43 0.59 -14.55
C LEU A 9 -50.50 -0.23 -15.45
N PHE A 10 -51.01 -0.69 -16.59
CA PHE A 10 -50.23 -1.44 -17.57
C PHE A 10 -49.08 -0.62 -18.16
N ILE A 11 -49.34 0.65 -18.53
CA ILE A 11 -48.31 1.56 -19.06
C ILE A 11 -47.23 1.83 -18.00
N LEU A 12 -47.64 2.05 -16.74
CA LEU A 12 -46.70 2.30 -15.64
C LEU A 12 -45.78 1.08 -15.42
N LEU A 13 -46.36 -0.12 -15.36
CA LEU A 13 -45.60 -1.37 -15.23
C LEU A 13 -44.65 -1.59 -16.43
N PHE A 14 -45.11 -1.29 -17.64
CA PHE A 14 -44.30 -1.43 -18.85
C PHE A 14 -43.10 -0.47 -18.84
N THR A 15 -43.29 0.79 -18.43
CA THR A 15 -42.19 1.76 -18.32
C THR A 15 -41.16 1.35 -17.26
N LEU A 16 -41.61 0.84 -16.11
CA LEU A 16 -40.73 0.33 -15.05
C LEU A 16 -39.95 -0.92 -15.49
N PHE A 17 -40.58 -1.79 -16.27
CA PHE A 17 -39.95 -3.01 -16.77
C PHE A 17 -38.95 -2.72 -17.90
N SER A 18 -39.19 -1.67 -18.70
CA SER A 18 -38.32 -1.31 -19.82
C SER A 18 -36.90 -0.91 -19.40
N THR A 19 -36.71 -0.36 -18.19
CA THR A 19 -35.38 0.04 -17.72
C THR A 19 -34.50 -1.16 -17.36
N PHE A 20 -35.08 -2.35 -17.15
CA PHE A 20 -34.34 -3.57 -16.82
C PHE A 20 -33.52 -4.12 -17.99
N PHE A 21 -33.84 -3.71 -19.23
CA PHE A 21 -33.13 -4.13 -20.45
C PHE A 21 -32.03 -3.16 -20.88
N ILE A 22 -31.81 -2.07 -20.14
CA ILE A 22 -30.77 -1.09 -20.49
C ILE A 22 -29.41 -1.67 -20.12
N LYS A 23 -28.67 -2.13 -21.13
CA LYS A 23 -27.27 -2.55 -20.99
C LYS A 23 -26.36 -1.36 -21.27
N ILE A 24 -25.76 -0.79 -20.23
CA ILE A 24 -24.69 0.19 -20.40
C ILE A 24 -23.38 -0.55 -20.73
N ASN A 25 -22.90 -0.41 -21.97
CA ASN A 25 -21.53 -0.79 -22.29
C ASN A 25 -20.62 0.37 -21.86
N GLY A 26 -20.15 0.30 -20.60
CA GLY A 26 -19.10 1.20 -20.14
C GLY A 26 -17.77 0.77 -20.75
N GLU A 27 -17.34 1.41 -21.83
CA GLU A 27 -15.95 1.28 -22.28
C GLU A 27 -15.07 2.13 -21.37
N PHE A 28 -14.32 1.46 -20.49
CA PHE A 28 -13.28 2.12 -19.72
C PHE A 28 -12.19 2.55 -20.70
N LEU A 29 -12.09 3.85 -20.97
CA LEU A 29 -10.94 4.43 -21.65
C LEU A 29 -9.73 4.25 -20.72
N ARG A 30 -9.03 3.12 -20.86
CA ARG A 30 -7.65 2.99 -20.38
C ARG A 30 -6.88 4.10 -21.09
N PRO A 31 -6.25 5.02 -20.36
CA PRO A 31 -5.17 5.78 -20.96
C PRO A 31 -4.21 4.74 -21.53
N SER A 32 -4.07 4.67 -22.85
CA SER A 32 -2.92 4.03 -23.45
C SER A 32 -1.76 4.94 -23.07
N ILE A 33 -1.22 4.74 -21.87
CA ILE A 33 0.12 5.17 -21.55
C ILE A 33 0.92 4.59 -22.71
N ILE A 34 1.34 5.48 -23.61
CA ILE A 34 2.21 5.18 -24.72
C ILE A 34 3.39 4.47 -24.09
N MET A 35 3.38 3.14 -24.16
CA MET A 35 4.34 2.26 -23.53
C MET A 35 5.61 2.24 -24.38
N SER A 36 6.04 3.42 -24.85
CA SER A 36 7.20 3.64 -25.71
C SER A 36 8.52 3.49 -24.96
N THR A 37 8.49 3.11 -23.69
CA THR A 37 9.64 2.55 -23.03
C THR A 37 9.16 1.40 -22.18
N LYS A 38 9.34 0.17 -22.66
CA LYS A 38 9.49 -0.99 -21.79
C LYS A 38 10.69 -0.69 -20.90
N ARG A 39 10.51 0.10 -19.85
CA ARG A 39 11.53 0.37 -18.84
C ARG A 39 11.78 -0.99 -18.22
N MET A 40 12.85 -1.65 -18.65
CA MET A 40 13.24 -2.94 -18.11
C MET A 40 13.31 -2.76 -16.59
N GLU A 41 12.50 -3.53 -15.87
CA GLU A 41 12.51 -3.47 -14.42
C GLU A 41 13.88 -3.97 -13.95
N LYS A 42 14.70 -3.07 -13.43
CA LYS A 42 16.06 -3.39 -12.99
C LYS A 42 15.99 -3.84 -11.54
N ILE A 43 15.97 -5.15 -11.32
CA ILE A 43 16.02 -5.74 -9.98
C ILE A 43 17.49 -5.79 -9.51
N THR A 44 17.76 -5.30 -8.29
CA THR A 44 19.08 -5.40 -7.65
C THR A 44 18.90 -6.07 -6.29
N CYS A 45 19.48 -7.27 -6.11
CA CYS A 45 19.59 -7.91 -4.81
C CYS A 45 20.88 -7.46 -4.13
N LEU A 46 20.77 -6.84 -2.96
CA LEU A 46 21.89 -6.48 -2.11
C LEU A 46 21.98 -7.47 -0.95
N HIS A 47 23.19 -7.91 -0.63
CA HIS A 47 23.48 -8.75 0.54
C HIS A 47 24.60 -8.10 1.34
N PHE A 48 24.31 -7.76 2.59
CA PHE A 48 25.24 -7.10 3.50
C PHE A 48 24.88 -7.45 4.94
N TYR A 49 25.83 -7.27 5.84
CA TYR A 49 25.68 -7.40 7.28
C TYR A 49 25.59 -6.01 7.91
N PHE A 50 24.62 -5.83 8.80
CA PHE A 50 24.38 -4.61 9.56
C PHE A 50 24.87 -4.83 11.00
N HIS A 51 25.75 -3.97 11.49
CA HIS A 51 26.39 -4.12 12.80
C HIS A 51 25.89 -3.05 13.78
N ASP A 52 24.83 -3.37 14.52
CA ASP A 52 24.31 -2.50 15.59
C ASP A 52 25.19 -2.63 16.84
N ILE A 53 26.12 -1.68 17.04
CA ILE A 53 27.08 -1.69 18.15
C ILE A 53 26.65 -0.67 19.20
N VAL A 54 25.83 -1.10 20.15
CA VAL A 54 25.28 -0.26 21.23
C VAL A 54 26.22 -0.06 22.43
N ASP A 55 27.28 -0.86 22.55
CA ASP A 55 28.23 -0.83 23.67
C ASP A 55 29.61 -1.34 23.25
N GLY A 56 30.62 -1.13 24.09
CA GLY A 56 32.01 -1.55 23.85
C GLY A 56 32.96 -0.37 23.61
N LYS A 57 34.12 -0.65 23.02
CA LYS A 57 35.20 0.35 22.86
C LYS A 57 34.84 1.44 21.84
N HIS A 58 34.07 1.08 20.81
CA HIS A 58 33.70 1.94 19.68
C HIS A 58 32.22 1.74 19.35
N PRO A 59 31.28 2.24 20.18
CA PRO A 59 29.86 2.15 19.88
C PRO A 59 29.50 3.00 18.66
N THR A 60 28.64 2.47 17.80
CA THR A 60 28.10 3.15 16.60
C THR A 60 26.62 3.49 16.75
N ALA A 61 25.96 2.98 17.79
CA ALA A 61 24.59 3.29 18.14
C ALA A 61 24.52 3.95 19.53
N MET A 62 23.81 5.09 19.62
CA MET A 62 23.64 5.83 20.86
C MET A 62 22.16 6.13 21.15
N GLN A 63 21.72 5.81 22.37
CA GLN A 63 20.37 6.14 22.82
C GLN A 63 20.22 7.66 23.01
N ILE A 64 19.26 8.26 22.30
CA ILE A 64 18.96 9.70 22.38
C ILE A 64 17.68 9.99 23.18
N ILE A 65 16.76 9.03 23.29
CA ILE A 65 15.53 9.18 24.07
C ILE A 65 15.28 7.91 24.91
N ARG A 66 15.05 8.10 26.21
CA ARG A 66 14.70 7.05 27.19
C ARG A 66 13.44 7.43 27.95
N VAL A 67 12.43 6.56 27.96
CA VAL A 67 11.23 6.77 28.78
C VAL A 67 11.52 6.40 30.25
N PRO A 68 11.06 7.18 31.24
CA PRO A 68 11.44 7.01 32.66
C PRO A 68 10.96 5.70 33.31
N ASN A 69 9.95 5.04 32.75
CA ASN A 69 9.39 3.81 33.32
C ASN A 69 10.27 2.60 33.03
N ARG A 70 11.05 2.19 34.03
CA ARG A 70 11.91 0.99 34.02
C ARG A 70 11.16 -0.32 33.77
N THR A 71 9.83 -0.30 33.90
CA THR A 71 8.94 -1.47 33.73
C THR A 71 8.36 -1.60 32.32
N ALA A 72 8.43 -0.55 31.50
CA ALA A 72 8.01 -0.59 30.11
C ALA A 72 9.20 -1.05 29.26
N THR A 73 9.28 -2.35 29.01
CA THR A 73 10.24 -2.99 28.10
C THR A 73 10.34 -2.21 26.80
N SER A 74 11.39 -1.41 26.59
CA SER A 74 11.84 -0.80 25.30
C SER A 74 10.80 -0.20 24.31
N LEU A 75 9.52 -0.09 24.66
CA LEU A 75 8.43 0.22 23.73
C LEU A 75 8.56 1.62 23.13
N VAL A 76 9.36 2.49 23.75
CA VAL A 76 9.63 3.87 23.30
C VAL A 76 11.07 4.27 23.67
N THR A 77 12.07 3.63 23.08
CA THR A 77 13.47 4.11 23.16
C THR A 77 13.97 4.45 21.76
N THR A 78 14.62 5.59 21.61
CA THR A 78 15.14 6.05 20.30
C THR A 78 16.65 6.04 20.33
N PHE A 79 17.25 5.50 19.27
CA PHE A 79 18.69 5.47 19.04
C PHE A 79 19.04 6.27 17.78
N MET A 80 20.19 6.94 17.80
CA MET A 80 20.88 7.44 16.62
C MET A 80 21.98 6.43 16.26
N VAL A 81 22.06 6.03 14.99
CA VAL A 81 22.99 4.99 14.53
C VAL A 81 23.87 5.49 13.38
N ASP A 82 25.14 5.11 13.43
CA ASP A 82 26.15 5.29 12.38
C ASP A 82 26.84 3.92 12.14
N ASP A 83 26.02 2.91 11.86
CA ASP A 83 26.44 1.50 11.82
C ASP A 83 27.03 1.11 10.45
N PRO A 84 28.12 0.32 10.41
CA PRO A 84 28.72 -0.10 9.16
C PRO A 84 27.88 -1.17 8.44
N LEU A 85 27.96 -1.14 7.10
CA LEU A 85 27.46 -2.20 6.22
C LEU A 85 28.65 -2.92 5.57
N THR A 86 28.80 -4.21 5.82
CA THR A 86 29.93 -4.99 5.30
C THR A 86 29.48 -6.21 4.51
N GLU A 87 30.35 -6.72 3.64
CA GLU A 87 30.12 -7.96 2.88
C GLU A 87 30.31 -9.23 3.73
N LYS A 88 30.94 -9.11 4.90
CA LYS A 88 31.26 -10.22 5.82
C LYS A 88 30.68 -9.96 7.20
N LEU A 89 30.41 -11.03 7.94
CA LEU A 89 29.87 -10.97 9.30
C LEU A 89 30.82 -10.31 10.32
N GLU A 90 32.12 -10.29 10.06
CA GLU A 90 33.08 -9.67 10.99
C GLU A 90 33.11 -8.14 10.80
N PRO A 91 32.98 -7.34 11.87
CA PRO A 91 33.18 -5.91 11.81
C PRO A 91 34.67 -5.60 11.52
N THR A 92 34.92 -4.58 10.69
CA THR A 92 36.28 -4.15 10.31
C THR A 92 36.78 -3.01 11.20
#